data_AF-A0A662PR06-F1
#
_entry.id   AF-A0A662PR06-F1
#
_cell.length_a   1.000
_cell.length_b   1.000
_cell.length_c   1.000
_cell.angle_alpha   90.00
_cell.angle_beta   90.00
_cell.angle_gamma   90.00
#
_symmetry.space_group_name_H-M   'P 1'
#
loop_
_entity.id
_entity.type
_entity.pdbx_description
1 polymer ?
#
loop_
_entity_poly.entity_id
_entity_poly.type
_entity_poly.pdbx_seq_one_letter_code
_entity_poly.pdbx_strand_id
1 'polypeptide(L)'
;MLRSLTENLIEAIEKAKKEGKKRNFKQSIELVINIKDIDLRRPENRFVEVIPLPHGLGEKARKVCVIAGPALASEARKIEGVDRVISR
;
A
#
# COMPACT_ATOMS: atom_id res chain seq x y z
N MET A 1 22.70 -11.36 5.35
CA MET A 1 21.70 -11.50 4.27
C MET A 1 20.57 -10.47 4.39
N LEU A 2 19.87 -10.35 5.52
CA LEU A 2 18.83 -9.31 5.71
C LEU A 2 19.38 -7.87 5.67
N ARG A 3 20.54 -7.61 6.30
CA ARG A 3 21.17 -6.27 6.29
C ARG A 3 21.54 -5.79 4.88
N SER A 4 22.16 -6.65 4.08
CA SER A 4 22.57 -6.34 2.70
C SER A 4 21.38 -6.08 1.78
N LEU A 5 20.25 -6.77 1.98
CA LEU A 5 19.05 -6.52 1.18
C LEU A 5 18.46 -5.13 1.48
N THR A 6 18.42 -4.74 2.76
CA THR A 6 17.95 -3.43 3.17
C THR A 6 18.83 -2.31 2.61
N GLU A 7 20.15 -2.47 2.65
CA GLU A 7 21.11 -1.51 2.09
C GLU A 7 20.88 -1.30 0.58
N ASN A 8 20.77 -2.39 -0.19
CA ASN A 8 20.50 -2.33 -1.62
C ASN A 8 19.16 -1.63 -1.94
N LEU A 9 18.13 -1.86 -1.13
CA LEU A 9 16.83 -1.23 -1.32
C LEU A 9 16.87 0.28 -1.04
N ILE A 10 17.59 0.69 0.01
CA ILE A 10 17.78 2.11 0.34
C ILE A 10 18.49 2.83 -0.81
N GLU A 11 19.58 2.24 -1.32
CA GLU A 11 20.33 2.81 -2.43
C GLU A 11 19.46 2.96 -3.70
N ALA A 12 18.71 1.92 -4.06
CA ALA A 12 17.81 1.96 -5.21
C ALA A 12 16.72 3.03 -5.08
N ILE A 13 16.14 3.19 -3.88
CA ILE A 13 15.12 4.22 -3.61
C ILE A 13 15.72 5.63 -3.74
N GLU A 14 16.91 5.86 -3.19
CA GLU A 14 17.57 7.16 -3.28
C GLU A 14 17.97 7.50 -4.71
N LYS A 15 18.43 6.52 -5.49
CA LYS A 15 18.68 6.67 -6.92
C LYS A 15 17.41 7.06 -7.68
N ALA A 16 16.30 6.35 -7.45
CA ALA A 16 15.02 6.63 -8.10
C ALA A 16 14.50 8.05 -7.78
N LYS A 17 14.65 8.52 -6.54
CA LYS A 17 14.29 9.90 -6.16
C LYS A 17 15.14 10.96 -6.86
N LYS A 18 16.45 10.69 -7.04
CA LYS A 18 17.40 11.62 -7.67
C LYS A 18 17.20 11.71 -9.19
N GLU A 19 16.95 10.58 -9.85
CA GLU A 19 16.73 10.51 -11.31
C GLU A 19 15.33 10.98 -11.71
N GLY A 20 14.37 10.94 -10.78
CA GLY A 20 13.00 11.39 -10.99
C GLY A 20 12.90 12.89 -11.30
N LYS A 21 11.99 13.25 -12.21
CA LYS A 21 11.67 14.65 -12.49
C LYS A 21 10.98 15.28 -11.27
N LYS A 22 11.37 16.51 -10.92
CA LYS A 22 10.67 17.28 -9.88
C LYS A 22 9.23 17.59 -10.30
N ARG A 23 8.30 17.48 -9.35
CA ARG A 23 6.87 17.76 -9.51
C ARG A 23 6.38 18.63 -8.36
N ASN A 24 5.32 19.39 -8.60
CA ASN A 24 4.72 20.32 -7.62
C ASN A 24 3.78 19.62 -6.63
N PHE A 25 3.89 18.30 -6.47
CA PHE A 25 3.08 17.51 -5.56
C PHE A 25 3.91 16.37 -4.95
N LYS A 26 3.51 15.90 -3.77
CA LYS A 26 4.17 14.77 -3.10
C LYS A 26 4.01 13.50 -3.92
N GLN A 27 5.12 12.91 -4.35
CA GLN A 27 5.12 11.73 -5.21
C GLN A 27 5.03 10.45 -4.38
N SER A 28 4.43 9.42 -4.96
CA SER A 28 4.42 8.06 -4.42
C SER A 28 5.54 7.25 -5.06
N ILE A 29 6.05 6.23 -4.37
CA ILE A 29 7.02 5.26 -4.90
C ILE A 29 6.30 3.95 -5.15
N GLU A 30 6.57 3.31 -6.28
CA GLU A 30 6.02 2.00 -6.65
C GLU A 30 7.10 0.93 -6.60
N LEU A 31 6.69 -0.30 -6.25
CA LEU A 31 7.54 -1.49 -6.27
C LEU A 31 6.99 -2.44 -7.33
N VAL A 32 7.80 -2.74 -8.34
CA VAL A 32 7.46 -3.66 -9.42
C VAL A 32 8.38 -4.87 -9.34
N ILE A 33 7.80 -6.07 -9.26
CA ILE A 33 8.54 -7.33 -9.16
C ILE A 33 8.13 -8.20 -10.34
N ASN A 34 9.10 -8.53 -11.18
CA ASN A 34 8.92 -9.48 -12.27
C ASN A 34 9.27 -10.89 -11.78
N ILE A 35 8.29 -11.79 -11.77
CA ILE A 35 8.44 -13.19 -11.34
C ILE A 35 8.45 -14.06 -12.59
N LYS A 36 9.43 -14.98 -12.67
CA LYS A 36 9.51 -15.99 -13.73
C LYS A 36 9.07 -17.34 -13.17
N ASP A 37 8.69 -18.24 -14.08
CA ASP A 37 8.41 -19.66 -13.78
C ASP A 37 7.24 -19.89 -12.81
N ILE A 38 6.21 -19.04 -12.89
CA ILE A 38 4.98 -19.18 -12.12
C ILE A 38 3.81 -19.63 -13.02
N ASP A 39 3.18 -20.76 -12.66
CA ASP A 39 1.99 -21.24 -13.37
C ASP A 39 0.72 -20.60 -12.79
N LEU A 40 0.20 -19.56 -13.46
CA LEU A 40 -1.01 -18.85 -13.05
C LEU A 40 -2.32 -19.60 -13.34
N ARG A 41 -2.25 -20.78 -13.98
CA ARG A 41 -3.41 -21.66 -14.18
C ARG A 41 -3.86 -22.28 -12.87
N ARG A 42 -2.93 -22.50 -11.95
CA ARG A 42 -3.18 -22.99 -10.60
C ARG A 42 -3.57 -21.83 -9.69
N PRO A 43 -4.80 -21.79 -9.17
CA PRO A 43 -5.26 -20.70 -8.31
C PRO A 43 -4.36 -20.47 -7.08
N GLU A 44 -3.80 -21.55 -6.52
CA GLU A 44 -2.90 -21.50 -5.35
C GLU A 44 -1.63 -20.67 -5.58
N ASN A 45 -1.21 -20.49 -6.83
CA ASN A 45 -0.02 -19.71 -7.17
C ASN A 45 -0.30 -18.21 -7.24
N ARG A 46 -1.55 -17.76 -7.06
CA ARG A 46 -1.88 -16.33 -7.10
C ARG A 46 -1.54 -15.69 -5.75
N PHE A 47 -0.73 -14.64 -5.80
CA PHE A 47 -0.47 -13.81 -4.63
C PHE A 47 -1.65 -12.87 -4.38
N VAL A 48 -2.41 -13.10 -3.32
CA VAL A 48 -3.50 -12.23 -2.87
C VAL A 48 -3.29 -11.91 -1.40
N GLU A 49 -2.40 -10.96 -1.15
CA GLU A 49 -1.98 -10.58 0.21
C GLU A 49 -2.27 -9.12 0.51
N VAL A 50 -2.71 -8.86 1.74
CA VAL A 50 -2.86 -7.50 2.28
C VAL A 50 -1.75 -7.27 3.28
N ILE A 51 -0.73 -6.53 2.86
CA ILE A 51 0.46 -6.27 3.69
C ILE A 51 0.33 -4.88 4.32
N PRO A 52 0.21 -4.77 5.66
CA PRO A 52 0.26 -3.48 6.34
C PRO A 52 1.68 -2.91 6.25
N LEU A 53 1.80 -1.66 5.81
CA LEU A 53 3.09 -0.98 5.73
C LEU A 53 3.53 -0.51 7.13
N PRO A 54 4.79 -0.77 7.55
CA PRO A 54 5.26 -0.45 8.90
C PRO A 54 5.25 1.05 9.23
N HIS A 55 5.29 1.91 8.21
CA HIS A 55 5.27 3.38 8.35
C HIS A 55 4.12 4.05 7.59
N GLY A 56 3.15 3.26 7.10
CA GLY A 56 2.01 3.76 6.31
C GLY A 56 2.41 4.37 4.96
N LEU A 57 1.48 5.11 4.35
CA LEU A 57 1.64 5.80 3.05
C LEU A 57 1.93 7.31 3.20
N GLY A 58 2.18 7.76 4.43
CA GLY A 58 2.30 9.18 4.78
C GLY A 58 1.00 9.95 4.50
N GLU A 59 1.13 11.20 4.05
CA GLU A 59 0.01 12.14 3.79
C GLU A 59 -1.01 11.66 2.76
N LYS A 60 -0.63 10.71 1.88
CA LYS A 60 -1.54 10.11 0.90
C LYS A 60 -2.11 8.79 1.42
N ALA A 61 -2.70 8.83 2.60
CA ALA A 61 -3.47 7.70 3.12
C ALA A 61 -4.55 7.32 2.10
N ARG A 62 -4.79 6.01 1.94
CA ARG A 62 -5.85 5.53 1.05
C ARG A 62 -7.19 5.92 1.65
N LYS A 63 -8.09 6.41 0.80
CA LYS A 63 -9.45 6.70 1.23
C LYS A 63 -10.19 5.40 1.51
N VAL A 64 -10.80 5.29 2.69
CA VAL A 64 -11.53 4.09 3.11
C VAL A 64 -13.02 4.41 3.19
N CYS A 65 -13.83 3.57 2.53
CA CYS A 65 -15.28 3.57 2.69
C CYS A 65 -15.73 2.29 3.41
N VAL A 66 -16.52 2.45 4.47
CA VAL A 66 -17.09 1.35 5.23
C VAL A 66 -18.59 1.26 4.93
N ILE A 67 -19.07 0.05 4.65
CA ILE A 67 -20.50 -0.24 4.49
C ILE A 67 -20.91 -1.12 5.68
N ALA A 68 -21.82 -0.62 6.50
CA ALA A 68 -22.15 -1.27 7.77
C ALA A 68 -23.59 -1.02 8.22
N GLY A 69 -24.14 -1.96 9.01
CA GLY A 69 -25.42 -1.79 9.69
C GLY A 69 -25.37 -0.75 10.83
N PRO A 70 -26.51 -0.33 11.41
CA PRO A 70 -26.60 0.86 12.27
C PRO A 70 -25.60 0.91 13.43
N ALA A 71 -25.45 -0.18 14.18
CA ALA A 71 -24.53 -0.25 15.31
C ALA A 71 -23.06 -0.12 14.87
N LEU A 72 -22.65 -0.89 13.86
CA LEU A 72 -21.29 -0.87 13.33
C LEU A 72 -20.97 0.44 12.60
N ALA A 73 -21.96 1.08 12.00
CA ALA A 73 -21.80 2.37 11.34
C ALA A 73 -21.50 3.50 12.34
N SER A 74 -22.07 3.46 13.55
CA SER A 74 -21.72 4.38 14.63
C SER A 74 -20.24 4.25 15.02
N GLU A 75 -19.78 3.02 15.20
CA GLU A 75 -18.39 2.78 15.57
C GLU A 75 -17.42 3.12 14.43
N ALA A 76 -17.75 2.76 13.18
CA ALA A 76 -16.93 3.06 12.02
C ALA A 76 -16.70 4.57 11.81
N ARG A 77 -17.69 5.41 12.11
CA ARG A 77 -17.55 6.88 12.01
C ARG A 77 -16.55 7.45 13.01
N LYS A 78 -16.20 6.73 14.08
CA LYS A 78 -15.23 7.16 15.09
C LYS A 78 -13.80 6.72 14.76
N ILE A 79 -13.62 5.84 13.79
CA ILE A 79 -12.30 5.30 13.42
C ILE A 79 -11.54 6.32 12.58
N GLU A 80 -10.34 6.69 13.02
CA GLU A 80 -9.43 7.53 12.24
C GLU A 80 -9.04 6.83 10.93
N GLY A 81 -9.12 7.57 9.82
CA GLY A 81 -8.83 7.04 8.48
C GLY A 81 -10.04 6.47 7.73
N VAL A 82 -11.25 6.50 8.31
CA VAL A 82 -12.49 6.22 7.59
C VAL A 82 -13.06 7.52 6.99
N ASP A 83 -13.03 7.64 5.67
CA ASP A 83 -13.51 8.82 4.95
C ASP A 83 -15.03 8.85 4.77
N ARG A 84 -15.65 7.67 4.66
CA ARG A 84 -17.09 7.57 4.38
C ARG A 84 -17.68 6.31 4.98
N VAL A 85 -18.84 6.46 5.62
CA VAL A 85 -19.65 5.34 6.09
C VAL A 85 -21.01 5.36 5.40
N ILE A 86 -21.33 4.29 4.67
CA ILE A 86 -22.64 4.08 4.05
C ILE A 86 -23.41 3.08 4.92
N SER A 87 -24.60 3.48 5.36
CA SER A 87 -25.51 2.64 6.13
C SER A 87 -26.89 2.62 5.47
N ARG A 88 -27.63 1.52 5.68
CA ARG A 88 -29.03 1.38 5.28
C ARG A 88 -29.95 2.12 6.25
#